data_AF-A0A526PWG9-F1
#
_entry.id   AF-A0A526PWG9-F1
#
_cell.length_a   1.000
_cell.length_b   1.000
_cell.length_c   1.000
_cell.angle_alpha   90.00
_cell.angle_beta   90.00
_cell.angle_gamma   90.00
#
_symmetry.space_group_name_H-M   'P 1'
#
loop_
_entity.id
_entity.type
_entity.pdbx_description
1 polymer ?
#
loop_
_entity_poly.entity_id
_entity_poly.type
_entity_poly.pdbx_seq_one_letter_code
_entity_poly.pdbx_strand_id
1 'polypeptide(L)' 'ILQELIDRDYGSREFICCDPEGNVWSFGTYWPKADEAAG' A
#
# COMPACT_ATOMS: atom_id res chain seq x y z
N ILE A 1 11.89 7.21 -1.13
CA ILE A 1 10.59 6.56 -1.41
C ILE A 1 10.84 5.47 -2.45
N LEU A 2 10.36 4.25 -2.23
CA LEU A 2 10.53 3.14 -3.17
C LEU A 2 9.27 2.94 -4.02
N GLN A 3 8.10 3.14 -3.42
CA GLN A 3 6.81 3.22 -4.11
C GLN A 3 5.99 4.34 -3.46
N GLU A 4 5.52 5.27 -4.29
CA GLU A 4 4.58 6.29 -3.84
C GLU A 4 3.23 5.66 -3.46
N LEU A 5 2.31 6.46 -2.93
CA LEU A 5 0.98 5.97 -2.59
C LEU A 5 0.27 5.53 -3.87
N ILE A 6 -0.02 4.24 -3.98
CA ILE A 6 -0.70 3.66 -5.13
C ILE A 6 -2.03 3.04 -4.69
N ASP A 7 -3.12 3.41 -5.36
CA ASP A 7 -4.38 2.68 -5.30
C ASP A 7 -4.25 1.46 -6.23
N ARG A 8 -4.48 0.29 -5.66
CA ARG A 8 -4.56 -0.97 -6.37
C ARG A 8 -5.98 -1.18 -6.88
N ASP A 9 -6.07 -1.90 -7.97
CA ASP A 9 -7.34 -2.22 -8.64
C ASP A 9 -8.33 -2.96 -7.71
N TYR A 10 -7.81 -3.77 -6.78
CA TYR A 10 -8.58 -4.46 -5.73
C TYR A 10 -8.87 -3.58 -4.49
N GLY A 11 -8.86 -2.26 -4.63
CA GLY A 11 -9.25 -1.31 -3.57
C GLY A 11 -8.26 -1.15 -2.41
N SER A 12 -7.10 -1.80 -2.46
CA SER A 12 -6.04 -1.59 -1.46
C SER A 12 -5.18 -0.39 -1.82
N ARG A 13 -4.63 0.29 -0.81
CA ARG A 13 -3.65 1.36 -0.98
C ARG A 13 -2.34 0.93 -0.40
N GLU A 14 -1.28 1.07 -1.17
CA GLU A 14 0.05 0.63 -0.79
C GLU A 14 1.07 1.77 -0.87
N PHE A 15 2.04 1.76 0.02
CA PHE A 15 3.13 2.73 0.07
C PHE A 15 4.39 2.05 0.62
N ILE A 16 5.53 2.30 -0.03
CA ILE A 16 6.80 1.66 0.34
C ILE A 16 7.90 2.70 0.46
N CYS A 17 8.58 2.72 1.60
CA CYS A 17 9.73 3.59 1.82
C CYS A 17 10.91 2.82 2.43
N CYS A 18 12.10 3.41 2.28
CA CYS A 18 13.29 2.99 2.98
C CYS A 18 13.59 4.06 4.02
N ASP A 19 13.85 3.67 5.25
CA ASP A 19 14.31 4.58 6.29
C ASP A 19 15.82 4.90 6.15
N PRO A 20 16.34 5.91 6.85
CA PRO A 20 17.76 6.28 6.77
C PRO A 20 18.74 5.19 7.25
N GLU A 21 18.27 4.23 8.05
CA GLU A 21 19.06 3.10 8.54
C GLU A 21 19.11 1.95 7.51
N GLY A 22 18.33 2.04 6.43
CA GLY A 22 18.28 1.07 5.35
C GLY A 22 17.16 0.04 5.48
N ASN A 23 16.25 0.18 6.45
CA ASN A 23 15.12 -0.76 6.55
C ASN A 23 14.02 -0.39 5.57
N VAL A 24 13.46 -1.42 4.93
CA VAL A 24 12.35 -1.29 3.99
C VAL A 24 11.04 -1.48 4.73
N TRP A 25 10.17 -0.47 4.66
CA TRP A 25 8.85 -0.47 5.26
C TRP A 25 7.79 -0.49 4.17
N SER A 26 6.81 -1.38 4.33
CA SER A 26 5.65 -1.50 3.46
C SER A 26 4.38 -1.25 4.26
N PHE A 27 3.57 -0.30 3.80
CA PHE A 27 2.30 0.09 4.39
C PHE A 27 1.19 -0.23 3.40
N GLY A 28 0.16 -0.93 3.85
CA GLY A 28 -0.96 -1.34 3.04
C GLY A 28 -2.27 -1.20 3.78
N THR A 29 -3.36 -0.86 3.08
CA THR A 29 -4.70 -1.01 3.64
C THR A 29 -5.17 -2.45 3.45
N TYR A 30 -5.54 -3.09 4.55
CA TYR A 30 -6.24 -4.37 4.49
C TYR A 30 -7.73 -4.11 4.34
N TRP A 31 -8.27 -4.39 3.16
CA TRP A 31 -9.71 -4.36 2.93
C TRP A 31 -10.22 -5.80 2.81
N PRO A 32 -10.92 -6.33 3.83
CA PRO A 32 -11.48 -7.69 3.80
C PRO A 32 -12.59 -7.89 2.74
N LYS A 33 -13.01 -6.81 2.07
CA LYS A 33 -13.93 -6.80 0.94
C LYS A 33 -13.25 -6.32 -0.34
N ALA A 34 -11.94 -6.52 -0.50
CA ALA A 34 -11.19 -6.11 -1.69
C ALA A 34 -11.75 -6.66 -3.02
N ASP A 35 -12.60 -7.70 -2.97
CA ASP A 35 -13.36 -8.22 -4.12
C ASP A 35 -14.59 -7.36 -4.48
N GLU A 36 -15.09 -6.57 -3.53
CA GLU A 36 -16.12 -5.57 -3.75
C GLU A 36 -15.45 -4.22 -3.98
N ALA A 37 -15.61 -3.67 -5.19
CA ALA A 37 -15.10 -2.35 -5.52
C ALA A 37 -15.50 -1.34 -4.43
N ALA A 38 -14.52 -0.56 -3.98
CA ALA A 38 -14.72 0.54 -3.06
C ALA A 38 -15.81 1.48 -3.62
N GLY A 39 -17.01 1.44 -3.02
CA GLY A 39 -18.14 2.27 -3.41
C GLY A 39 -17.93 3.76 -3.18
#